data_AF-A0AAD8PJ85-F1
#
_entry.id   AF-A0AAD8PJ85-F1
#
_cell.length_a   1.000
_cell.length_b   1.000
_cell.length_c   1.000
_cell.angle_alpha   90.00
_cell.angle_beta   90.00
_cell.angle_gamma   90.00
#
_symmetry.space_group_name_H-M   'P 1'
#
loop_
_entity.id
_entity.type
_entity.pdbx_description
1 polymer ?
#
loop_
_entity_poly.entity_id
_entity_poly.type
_entity_poly.pdbx_seq_one_letter_code
_entity_poly.pdbx_strand_id
1 'polypeptide(L)'
;MASDKIPNVYGPGTFTDKTFTLVSEDTQRIFRLIIGQTSGFTQDECLLSKVKFTGEEYPVIPGPIKTVSVAASLHAMTGVLADEILAIRGVKNDKRQITVNTTHTAIWFGCIATAFLDGVDVISLTRQGKLKGLLPDWEQGWTDTALKYRTTGLYPTNNPDVWYSLHGSMNAEPVLRSIGVDPLTLIKSNDEAAAHIARHTIRLSPEKMEMTNLLNGLCGSIYQTVPTPPVAFPSLNPNDKRPLSGVKVIEMIRVIADPEFGTILVAYGKRTIAIDLRNKKDEGLLKSLVSECDVFIQGFRLNKMPKFGLGLDDLLKMAGERGRGIVHVSENCYGPDGYYAERPGWQQIADAASGSAYAVLPSLPISDMSTGVLGAVGAMLGLKRRAVEGGSYYSHASLTGVNAYALTEGVGLYLQSVVDDCKKRFQWGEMRGAHHVLDLLVTVWNGWKQVLSDYLDPEGEWFRSFNGSSFDNKTLTILRPVDRFEGESESTPHWKTPSVPYAHEKAESVRFM
;
A
#
# COMPACT_ATOMS: atom_id res chain seq x y z
N MET A 1 11.35 -30.09 -10.64
CA MET A 1 11.91 -30.42 -9.30
C MET A 1 10.74 -30.58 -8.35
N ALA A 2 10.80 -31.43 -7.33
CA ALA A 2 9.73 -31.47 -6.32
C ALA A 2 9.76 -30.14 -5.55
N SER A 3 8.58 -29.59 -5.20
CA SER A 3 8.52 -28.35 -4.41
C SER A 3 9.20 -28.55 -3.05
N ASP A 4 9.92 -27.52 -2.58
CA ASP A 4 10.49 -27.46 -1.23
C ASP A 4 9.50 -27.04 -0.15
N LYS A 5 8.22 -26.96 -0.51
CA LYS A 5 7.11 -26.73 0.41
C LYS A 5 6.27 -27.99 0.62
N ILE A 6 5.54 -28.01 1.73
CA ILE A 6 4.54 -29.00 2.12
C ILE A 6 3.16 -28.35 1.91
N PRO A 7 2.32 -28.83 0.99
CA PRO A 7 1.03 -28.21 0.72
C PRO A 7 0.01 -28.51 1.83
N ASN A 8 -0.90 -27.56 2.03
CA ASN A 8 -2.12 -27.63 2.84
C ASN A 8 -1.96 -27.82 4.36
N VAL A 9 -0.76 -27.64 4.94
CA VAL A 9 -0.52 -27.77 6.39
C VAL A 9 -1.40 -26.82 7.20
N TYR A 10 -1.60 -25.60 6.71
CA TYR A 10 -2.45 -24.56 7.32
C TYR A 10 -3.79 -24.39 6.59
N GLY A 11 -4.27 -25.45 5.93
CA GLY A 11 -5.52 -25.43 5.17
C GLY A 11 -5.34 -25.31 3.65
N PRO A 12 -6.43 -25.45 2.87
CA PRO A 12 -6.37 -25.53 1.42
C PRO A 12 -5.67 -24.33 0.77
N GLY A 13 -4.73 -24.61 -0.15
CA GLY A 13 -3.99 -23.58 -0.89
C GLY A 13 -2.79 -22.98 -0.14
N THR A 14 -2.48 -23.45 1.06
CA THR A 14 -1.29 -23.02 1.82
C THR A 14 -0.06 -23.86 1.51
N PHE A 15 1.14 -23.30 1.72
CA PHE A 15 2.42 -23.95 1.43
C PHE A 15 3.42 -23.69 2.55
N THR A 16 3.79 -24.71 3.31
CA THR A 16 4.70 -24.58 4.48
C THR A 16 6.11 -25.02 4.13
N ASP A 17 7.12 -24.34 4.66
CA ASP A 17 8.52 -24.70 4.44
C ASP A 17 8.86 -26.06 5.06
N LYS A 18 9.74 -26.85 4.42
CA LYS A 18 10.26 -28.10 5.00
C LYS A 18 11.29 -27.87 6.11
N THR A 19 11.97 -26.72 6.08
CA THR A 19 13.06 -26.36 7.00
C THR A 19 12.88 -24.92 7.46
N PHE A 20 13.29 -24.61 8.68
CA PHE A 20 13.32 -23.23 9.16
C PHE A 20 14.57 -22.51 8.63
N THR A 21 14.38 -21.24 8.25
CA THR A 21 15.42 -20.28 7.87
C THR A 21 15.25 -19.06 8.77
N LEU A 22 16.34 -18.44 9.22
CA LEU A 22 16.26 -17.28 10.12
C LEU A 22 15.45 -16.15 9.50
N VAL A 23 14.68 -15.41 10.32
CA VAL A 23 13.72 -14.41 9.80
C VAL A 23 14.42 -13.35 8.92
N SER A 24 15.62 -12.88 9.29
CA SER A 24 16.39 -11.92 8.48
C SER A 24 16.85 -12.49 7.13
N GLU A 25 17.35 -13.74 7.12
CA GLU A 25 17.79 -14.44 5.92
C GLU A 25 16.63 -14.76 4.97
N ASP A 26 15.50 -15.23 5.51
CA ASP A 26 14.31 -15.52 4.69
C ASP A 26 13.65 -14.23 4.19
N THR A 27 13.73 -13.13 4.97
CA THR A 27 13.35 -11.79 4.50
C THR A 27 14.21 -11.33 3.34
N GLN A 28 15.53 -11.58 3.36
CA GLN A 28 16.40 -11.29 2.21
C GLN A 28 15.97 -12.05 0.96
N ARG A 29 15.56 -13.32 1.09
CA ARG A 29 15.01 -14.13 -0.02
C ARG A 29 13.65 -13.60 -0.52
N ILE A 30 12.74 -13.26 0.39
CA ILE A 30 11.40 -12.72 0.07
C ILE A 30 11.51 -11.34 -0.60
N PHE A 31 12.46 -10.50 -0.17
CA PHE A 31 12.78 -9.24 -0.84
C PHE A 31 13.21 -9.48 -2.28
N ARG A 32 14.14 -10.42 -2.54
CA ARG A 32 14.55 -10.78 -3.91
C ARG A 32 13.39 -11.33 -4.76
N LEU A 33 12.47 -12.09 -4.14
CA LEU A 33 11.25 -12.57 -4.81
C LEU A 33 10.34 -11.41 -5.24
N ILE A 34 10.03 -10.48 -4.32
CA ILE A 34 9.14 -9.34 -4.58
C ILE A 34 9.72 -8.41 -5.66
N ILE A 35 10.98 -7.99 -5.52
CA ILE A 35 11.59 -7.07 -6.50
C ILE A 35 11.74 -7.69 -7.89
N GLY A 36 11.97 -9.00 -7.98
CA GLY A 36 12.03 -9.72 -9.26
C GLY A 36 10.68 -9.82 -9.97
N GLN A 37 9.57 -9.59 -9.26
CA GLN A 37 8.21 -9.52 -9.80
C GLN A 37 7.71 -8.07 -9.97
N THR A 38 8.41 -7.08 -9.42
CA THR A 38 7.99 -5.67 -9.44
C THR A 38 8.51 -4.95 -10.68
N SER A 39 7.65 -4.82 -11.70
CA SER A 39 7.98 -4.09 -12.93
C SER A 39 8.37 -2.63 -12.65
N GLY A 40 9.49 -2.18 -13.24
CA GLY A 40 10.06 -0.84 -13.05
C GLY A 40 10.88 -0.65 -11.78
N PHE A 41 10.90 -1.63 -10.87
CA PHE A 41 11.82 -1.62 -9.72
C PHE A 41 13.24 -2.01 -10.16
N THR A 42 14.25 -1.42 -9.54
CA THR A 42 15.65 -1.63 -9.94
C THR A 42 16.10 -3.08 -9.74
N GLN A 43 16.88 -3.59 -10.70
CA GLN A 43 17.56 -4.89 -10.63
C GLN A 43 19.09 -4.70 -10.56
N ASP A 44 19.56 -3.48 -10.27
CA ASP A 44 20.99 -3.18 -10.09
C ASP A 44 21.49 -3.73 -8.75
N GLU A 45 22.31 -4.79 -8.81
CA GLU A 45 22.92 -5.38 -7.63
C GLU A 45 23.75 -4.38 -6.80
N CYS A 46 24.29 -3.32 -7.39
CA CYS A 46 25.03 -2.28 -6.65
C CYS A 46 24.12 -1.47 -5.70
N LEU A 47 22.82 -1.38 -6.01
CA LEU A 47 21.80 -0.79 -5.14
C LEU A 47 21.21 -1.84 -4.21
N LEU A 48 20.91 -3.04 -4.73
CA LEU A 48 20.24 -4.10 -3.96
C LEU A 48 21.15 -4.72 -2.89
N SER A 49 22.47 -4.72 -3.08
CA SER A 49 23.44 -5.16 -2.06
C SER A 49 23.61 -4.17 -0.91
N LYS A 50 23.02 -2.97 -0.98
CA LYS A 50 22.99 -1.99 0.13
C LYS A 50 21.99 -2.37 1.22
N VAL A 51 21.01 -3.20 0.90
CA VAL A 51 19.96 -3.63 1.81
C VAL A 51 20.49 -4.67 2.80
N LYS A 52 20.22 -4.46 4.09
CA LYS A 52 20.56 -5.39 5.16
C LYS A 52 19.38 -5.62 6.08
N PHE A 53 18.96 -6.88 6.21
CA PHE A 53 17.95 -7.27 7.19
C PHE A 53 18.62 -7.67 8.52
N THR A 54 18.08 -7.14 9.62
CA THR A 54 18.52 -7.46 11.00
C THR A 54 17.29 -7.73 11.87
N GLY A 55 17.47 -8.18 13.11
CA GLY A 55 16.37 -8.43 14.05
C GLY A 55 16.53 -9.77 14.76
N GLU A 56 15.42 -10.24 15.33
CA GLU A 56 15.31 -11.52 16.00
C GLU A 56 15.43 -12.69 15.00
N GLU A 57 16.08 -13.76 15.45
CA GLU A 57 16.27 -14.98 14.64
C GLU A 57 14.95 -15.68 14.32
N TYR A 58 13.98 -15.61 15.25
CA TYR A 58 12.69 -16.30 15.21
C TYR A 58 11.52 -15.31 15.10
N PRO A 59 10.35 -15.75 14.57
CA PRO A 59 9.18 -14.89 14.45
C PRO A 59 8.72 -14.31 15.79
N VAL A 60 8.36 -13.02 15.80
CA VAL A 60 7.89 -12.32 17.00
C VAL A 60 6.41 -11.96 16.96
N ILE A 61 5.65 -12.43 15.97
CA ILE A 61 4.19 -12.29 15.90
C ILE A 61 3.51 -13.66 15.92
N PRO A 62 2.23 -13.76 16.33
CA PRO A 62 1.49 -15.02 16.27
C PRO A 62 1.27 -15.50 14.83
N GLY A 63 1.38 -16.82 14.64
CA GLY A 63 0.95 -17.51 13.42
C GLY A 63 2.07 -17.86 12.43
N PRO A 64 1.71 -18.56 11.32
CA PRO A 64 2.66 -19.13 10.39
C PRO A 64 2.98 -18.21 9.19
N ILE A 65 2.23 -17.13 9.01
CA ILE A 65 2.34 -16.25 7.84
C ILE A 65 3.53 -15.30 8.02
N LYS A 66 4.40 -15.21 7.01
CA LYS A 66 5.63 -14.42 7.03
C LYS A 66 5.40 -12.92 6.75
N THR A 67 4.36 -12.35 7.36
CA THR A 67 3.90 -10.98 7.07
C THR A 67 4.95 -9.93 7.45
N VAL A 68 5.71 -10.16 8.53
CA VAL A 68 6.89 -9.36 8.90
C VAL A 68 7.91 -9.33 7.76
N SER A 69 8.23 -10.46 7.15
CA SER A 69 9.19 -10.54 6.05
C SER A 69 8.68 -9.86 4.78
N VAL A 70 7.38 -9.95 4.49
CA VAL A 70 6.75 -9.23 3.37
C VAL A 70 6.79 -7.72 3.61
N ALA A 71 6.35 -7.23 4.78
CA ALA A 71 6.37 -5.81 5.10
C ALA A 71 7.80 -5.24 5.19
N ALA A 72 8.74 -5.95 5.82
CA ALA A 72 10.15 -5.57 5.86
C ALA A 72 10.76 -5.47 4.45
N SER A 73 10.37 -6.38 3.54
CA SER A 73 10.78 -6.28 2.12
C SER A 73 10.22 -5.01 1.46
N LEU A 74 8.98 -4.62 1.75
CA LEU A 74 8.38 -3.39 1.23
C LEU A 74 9.06 -2.13 1.82
N HIS A 75 9.45 -2.13 3.11
CA HIS A 75 10.28 -1.06 3.69
C HIS A 75 11.70 -1.01 3.08
N ALA A 76 12.29 -2.15 2.72
CA ALA A 76 13.56 -2.14 1.99
C ALA A 76 13.38 -1.54 0.59
N MET A 77 12.23 -1.76 -0.05
CA MET A 77 11.90 -1.14 -1.34
C MET A 77 11.73 0.39 -1.22
N THR A 78 11.13 0.91 -0.14
CA THR A 78 11.07 2.38 0.09
C THR A 78 12.46 2.96 0.32
N GLY A 79 13.32 2.28 1.09
CA GLY A 79 14.72 2.69 1.28
C GLY A 79 15.53 2.72 -0.02
N VAL A 80 15.38 1.73 -0.91
CA VAL A 80 16.06 1.69 -2.21
C VAL A 80 15.53 2.79 -3.14
N LEU A 81 14.21 2.98 -3.21
CA LEU A 81 13.61 4.08 -4.00
C LEU A 81 14.04 5.45 -3.46
N ALA A 82 14.22 5.60 -2.15
CA ALA A 82 14.77 6.80 -1.54
C ALA A 82 16.23 7.06 -1.94
N ASP A 83 17.07 6.03 -2.01
CA ASP A 83 18.46 6.14 -2.52
C ASP A 83 18.49 6.54 -4.00
N GLU A 84 17.66 5.91 -4.85
CA GLU A 84 17.52 6.29 -6.27
C GLU A 84 17.04 7.74 -6.44
N ILE A 85 16.03 8.16 -5.67
CA ILE A 85 15.51 9.54 -5.70
C ILE A 85 16.56 10.53 -5.22
N LEU A 86 17.32 10.22 -4.17
CA LEU A 86 18.45 11.05 -3.74
C LEU A 86 19.53 11.16 -4.82
N ALA A 87 19.86 10.07 -5.53
CA ALA A 87 20.80 10.10 -6.64
C ALA A 87 20.30 10.99 -7.81
N ILE A 88 19.01 10.88 -8.18
CA ILE A 88 18.37 11.79 -9.17
C ILE A 88 18.44 13.26 -8.71
N ARG A 89 18.33 13.51 -7.40
CA ARG A 89 18.43 14.84 -6.78
C ARG A 89 19.89 15.29 -6.51
N GLY A 90 20.89 14.58 -7.05
CA GLY A 90 22.30 14.93 -6.95
C GLY A 90 23.02 14.48 -5.66
N VAL A 91 22.35 13.74 -4.78
CA VAL A 91 22.88 13.23 -3.49
C VAL A 91 23.12 11.72 -3.58
N LYS A 92 23.91 11.33 -4.59
CA LYS A 92 24.34 9.94 -4.80
C LYS A 92 25.33 9.52 -3.72
N ASN A 93 25.11 8.36 -3.08
CA ASN A 93 26.07 7.74 -2.17
C ASN A 93 26.20 6.23 -2.46
N ASP A 94 27.34 5.81 -3.02
CA ASP A 94 27.64 4.41 -3.32
C ASP A 94 27.94 3.58 -2.06
N LYS A 95 28.22 4.22 -0.90
CA LYS A 95 28.49 3.57 0.39
C LYS A 95 27.28 3.51 1.33
N ARG A 96 26.13 4.07 0.93
CA ARG A 96 24.89 4.06 1.73
C ARG A 96 24.49 2.61 2.04
N GLN A 97 24.15 2.30 3.29
CA GLN A 97 23.52 1.04 3.66
C GLN A 97 22.10 1.30 4.16
N ILE A 98 21.20 0.40 3.78
CA ILE A 98 19.76 0.48 4.03
C ILE A 98 19.42 -0.65 5.00
N THR A 99 19.35 -0.35 6.28
CA THR A 99 19.00 -1.35 7.30
C THR A 99 17.50 -1.37 7.51
N VAL A 100 16.92 -2.58 7.50
CA VAL A 100 15.54 -2.85 7.90
C VAL A 100 15.57 -3.91 8.99
N ASN A 101 15.09 -3.54 10.19
CA ASN A 101 15.01 -4.46 11.31
C ASN A 101 13.63 -5.16 11.32
N THR A 102 13.61 -6.49 11.24
CA THR A 102 12.39 -7.30 11.16
C THR A 102 11.60 -7.29 12.48
N THR A 103 12.28 -7.24 13.63
CA THR A 103 11.62 -7.04 14.93
C THR A 103 11.01 -5.65 15.02
N HIS A 104 11.67 -4.61 14.51
CA HIS A 104 11.12 -3.27 14.44
C HIS A 104 9.89 -3.21 13.52
N THR A 105 9.95 -3.88 12.35
CA THR A 105 8.80 -4.07 11.44
C THR A 105 7.64 -4.78 12.15
N ALA A 106 7.93 -5.78 12.98
CA ALA A 106 6.91 -6.51 13.72
C ALA A 106 6.24 -5.62 14.79
N ILE A 107 7.02 -4.84 15.56
CA ILE A 107 6.50 -3.89 16.55
C ILE A 107 5.73 -2.74 15.87
N TRP A 108 6.15 -2.33 14.67
CA TRP A 108 5.46 -1.34 13.84
C TRP A 108 4.04 -1.74 13.46
N PHE A 109 3.74 -3.02 13.21
CA PHE A 109 2.35 -3.48 13.09
C PHE A 109 1.51 -3.18 14.33
N GLY A 110 2.12 -3.10 15.51
CA GLY A 110 1.50 -2.70 16.76
C GLY A 110 1.71 -1.23 17.12
N CYS A 111 2.05 -0.31 16.20
CA CYS A 111 2.44 1.07 16.56
C CYS A 111 1.38 1.86 17.36
N ILE A 112 0.09 1.50 17.22
CA ILE A 112 -1.03 2.01 18.04
C ILE A 112 -0.85 1.67 19.53
N ALA A 113 -0.23 0.53 19.84
CA ALA A 113 0.16 0.10 21.18
C ALA A 113 1.36 0.86 21.73
N THR A 114 2.28 1.27 20.84
CA THR A 114 3.62 1.76 21.19
C THR A 114 3.71 3.29 21.21
N ALA A 115 2.57 4.00 21.26
CA ALA A 115 2.54 5.42 21.53
C ALA A 115 2.48 5.64 23.04
N PHE A 116 3.31 6.55 23.55
CA PHE A 116 3.34 6.92 24.97
C PHE A 116 3.02 8.42 25.14
N LEU A 117 2.27 8.75 26.19
CA LEU A 117 2.07 10.12 26.68
C LEU A 117 2.64 10.21 28.09
N ASP A 118 3.66 11.05 28.28
CA ASP A 118 4.44 11.17 29.53
C ASP A 118 4.93 9.80 30.07
N GLY A 119 5.37 8.91 29.16
CA GLY A 119 5.84 7.57 29.49
C GLY A 119 4.75 6.51 29.73
N VAL A 120 3.46 6.85 29.67
CA VAL A 120 2.34 5.91 29.82
C VAL A 120 1.82 5.47 28.45
N ASP A 121 1.69 4.17 28.21
CA ASP A 121 1.17 3.66 26.93
C ASP A 121 -0.32 3.98 26.71
N VAL A 122 -0.67 4.27 25.45
CA VAL A 122 -2.01 4.74 25.05
C VAL A 122 -3.09 3.65 25.19
N ILE A 123 -2.71 2.36 25.22
CA ILE A 123 -3.61 1.23 25.50
C ILE A 123 -4.28 1.36 26.87
N SER A 124 -3.55 1.89 27.86
CA SER A 124 -4.05 2.04 29.23
C SER A 124 -5.24 3.00 29.34
N LEU A 125 -5.49 3.84 28.32
CA LEU A 125 -6.51 4.90 28.32
C LEU A 125 -7.81 4.53 27.58
N THR A 126 -7.87 3.42 26.82
CA THR A 126 -8.91 3.19 25.79
C THR A 126 -10.13 2.34 26.24
N ARG A 127 -10.49 2.33 27.53
CA ARG A 127 -11.43 1.36 28.16
C ARG A 127 -12.95 1.70 28.13
N GLN A 128 -13.49 2.53 27.21
CA GLN A 128 -14.85 3.12 27.38
C GLN A 128 -15.84 3.07 26.17
N GLY A 129 -15.68 2.20 25.17
CA GLY A 129 -16.44 2.27 23.90
C GLY A 129 -17.91 1.76 23.86
N LYS A 130 -18.63 1.99 22.75
CA LYS A 130 -19.90 1.31 22.38
C LYS A 130 -20.41 1.52 20.92
N LEU A 131 -21.16 0.50 20.44
CA LEU A 131 -22.20 0.44 19.38
C LEU A 131 -21.86 0.17 17.88
N LYS A 132 -22.68 -0.68 17.23
CA LYS A 132 -22.73 -1.01 15.78
C LYS A 132 -24.07 -1.70 15.41
N GLY A 133 -24.46 -1.73 14.12
CA GLY A 133 -25.56 -2.61 13.64
C GLY A 133 -25.97 -2.45 12.16
N LEU A 134 -26.45 -3.56 11.55
CA LEU A 134 -27.11 -3.73 10.22
C LEU A 134 -26.21 -3.66 8.95
N LEU A 135 -26.36 -4.44 7.86
CA LEU A 135 -27.03 -5.74 7.51
C LEU A 135 -26.36 -6.30 6.17
N PRO A 136 -26.84 -7.36 5.44
CA PRO A 136 -25.97 -8.33 4.74
C PRO A 136 -25.84 -8.20 3.19
N ASP A 137 -25.43 -9.30 2.53
CA ASP A 137 -24.61 -9.41 1.30
C ASP A 137 -25.27 -10.28 0.19
N TRP A 138 -25.05 -9.96 -1.10
CA TRP A 138 -25.79 -10.50 -2.27
C TRP A 138 -24.91 -10.83 -3.50
N GLU A 139 -25.46 -11.71 -4.35
CA GLU A 139 -25.08 -12.01 -5.75
C GLU A 139 -23.81 -12.88 -6.01
N GLN A 140 -23.57 -13.21 -7.29
CA GLN A 140 -23.08 -14.55 -7.72
C GLN A 140 -22.09 -14.54 -8.92
N GLY A 141 -20.80 -14.84 -8.65
CA GLY A 141 -19.88 -15.60 -9.54
C GLY A 141 -19.54 -15.09 -10.95
N TRP A 142 -18.74 -14.02 -11.09
CA TRP A 142 -18.61 -13.24 -12.34
C TRP A 142 -17.31 -13.41 -13.18
N THR A 143 -16.26 -14.04 -12.66
CA THR A 143 -14.89 -13.91 -13.20
C THR A 143 -14.24 -15.24 -13.54
N ASP A 144 -14.87 -16.03 -14.41
CA ASP A 144 -14.48 -17.42 -14.72
C ASP A 144 -13.27 -17.57 -15.67
N THR A 145 -12.84 -16.52 -16.37
CA THR A 145 -11.62 -16.55 -17.23
C THR A 145 -10.85 -15.24 -17.24
N ALA A 146 -9.54 -15.30 -17.46
CA ALA A 146 -8.66 -14.13 -17.63
C ALA A 146 -9.12 -13.20 -18.77
N LEU A 147 -9.62 -13.76 -19.87
CA LEU A 147 -10.11 -12.99 -21.02
C LEU A 147 -11.39 -12.21 -20.67
N LYS A 148 -12.36 -12.84 -19.99
CA LYS A 148 -13.58 -12.17 -19.51
C LYS A 148 -13.27 -11.11 -18.47
N TYR A 149 -12.37 -11.41 -17.52
CA TYR A 149 -11.88 -10.45 -16.52
C TYR A 149 -11.22 -9.22 -17.16
N ARG A 150 -10.43 -9.39 -18.23
CA ARG A 150 -9.80 -8.28 -18.96
C ARG A 150 -10.74 -7.44 -19.85
N THR A 151 -12.05 -7.72 -19.86
CA THR A 151 -13.05 -6.85 -20.51
C THR A 151 -13.41 -5.59 -19.72
N THR A 152 -12.87 -5.42 -18.51
CA THR A 152 -12.91 -4.16 -17.74
C THR A 152 -11.53 -3.53 -17.68
N GLY A 153 -11.02 -3.07 -18.83
CA GLY A 153 -9.63 -2.61 -18.97
C GLY A 153 -9.44 -1.50 -19.99
N LEU A 154 -8.39 -0.71 -19.80
CA LEU A 154 -7.95 0.36 -20.70
C LEU A 154 -6.98 -0.18 -21.76
N TYR A 155 -7.22 0.19 -23.01
CA TYR A 155 -6.42 -0.27 -24.16
C TYR A 155 -6.15 0.87 -25.16
N PRO A 156 -5.00 0.86 -25.87
CA PRO A 156 -4.70 1.87 -26.88
C PRO A 156 -5.62 1.73 -28.10
N THR A 157 -5.94 2.85 -28.74
CA THR A 157 -6.66 2.90 -30.03
C THR A 157 -5.69 3.13 -31.19
N ASN A 158 -6.20 3.31 -32.42
CA ASN A 158 -5.37 3.72 -33.55
C ASN A 158 -4.86 5.18 -33.48
N ASN A 159 -5.35 5.97 -32.52
CA ASN A 159 -4.82 7.28 -32.19
C ASN A 159 -3.93 7.15 -30.94
N PRO A 160 -2.62 7.48 -31.00
CA PRO A 160 -1.69 7.23 -29.89
C PRO A 160 -2.00 8.05 -28.62
N ASP A 161 -2.67 9.19 -28.75
CA ASP A 161 -3.06 10.06 -27.62
C ASP A 161 -4.40 9.64 -26.99
N VAL A 162 -5.06 8.61 -27.55
CA VAL A 162 -6.41 8.19 -27.17
C VAL A 162 -6.46 6.70 -26.86
N TRP A 163 -6.86 6.39 -25.64
CA TRP A 163 -7.12 5.06 -25.14
C TRP A 163 -8.64 4.84 -25.05
N TYR A 164 -9.04 3.60 -24.89
CA TYR A 164 -10.45 3.22 -24.77
C TYR A 164 -10.64 2.25 -23.62
N SER A 165 -11.57 2.57 -22.72
CA SER A 165 -11.98 1.71 -21.62
C SER A 165 -13.06 0.75 -22.10
N LEU A 166 -12.79 -0.56 -22.06
CA LEU A 166 -13.80 -1.59 -22.27
C LEU A 166 -14.53 -1.85 -20.95
N HIS A 167 -15.84 -2.14 -21.01
CA HIS A 167 -16.63 -2.47 -19.82
C HIS A 167 -17.59 -3.64 -20.06
N GLY A 168 -17.08 -4.87 -19.90
CA GLY A 168 -17.81 -6.14 -20.06
C GLY A 168 -18.30 -6.80 -18.78
N SER A 169 -18.21 -6.13 -17.61
CA SER A 169 -18.76 -6.62 -16.34
C SER A 169 -20.30 -6.57 -16.35
N MET A 170 -20.89 -7.58 -17.00
CA MET A 170 -22.25 -8.15 -16.85
C MET A 170 -22.43 -9.20 -17.95
N ASN A 171 -21.83 -8.97 -19.13
CA ASN A 171 -21.76 -9.89 -20.24
C ASN A 171 -20.50 -9.62 -21.06
N ALA A 172 -19.41 -10.34 -20.75
CA ALA A 172 -18.08 -10.07 -21.31
C ALA A 172 -17.92 -10.52 -22.76
N GLU A 173 -18.66 -11.54 -23.21
CA GLU A 173 -18.50 -12.13 -24.53
C GLU A 173 -18.90 -11.18 -25.68
N PRO A 174 -20.03 -10.43 -25.62
CA PRO A 174 -20.34 -9.38 -26.59
C PRO A 174 -19.25 -8.31 -26.71
N VAL A 175 -18.62 -7.89 -25.61
CA VAL A 175 -17.55 -6.87 -25.61
C VAL A 175 -16.29 -7.38 -26.30
N LEU A 176 -15.93 -8.65 -26.12
CA LEU A 176 -14.81 -9.26 -26.84
C LEU A 176 -15.13 -9.38 -28.34
N ARG A 177 -16.34 -9.83 -28.69
CA ARG A 177 -16.78 -9.93 -30.10
C ARG A 177 -16.85 -8.57 -30.79
N SER A 178 -17.25 -7.50 -30.10
CA SER A 178 -17.37 -6.16 -30.70
C SER A 178 -16.03 -5.57 -31.15
N ILE A 179 -14.93 -5.91 -30.46
CA ILE A 179 -13.56 -5.55 -30.84
C ILE A 179 -12.86 -6.59 -31.73
N GLY A 180 -13.55 -7.68 -32.10
CA GLY A 180 -13.03 -8.75 -32.96
C GLY A 180 -12.16 -9.80 -32.24
N VAL A 181 -12.27 -9.93 -30.92
CA VAL A 181 -11.63 -10.99 -30.12
C VAL A 181 -12.61 -12.16 -29.93
N ASP A 182 -12.14 -13.40 -30.12
CA ASP A 182 -12.96 -14.60 -29.82
C ASP A 182 -12.97 -14.89 -28.31
N PRO A 183 -14.13 -14.88 -27.63
CA PRO A 183 -14.23 -15.18 -26.20
C PRO A 183 -13.73 -16.56 -25.79
N LEU A 184 -13.62 -17.51 -26.72
CA LEU A 184 -13.14 -18.87 -26.46
C LEU A 184 -11.61 -19.01 -26.59
N THR A 185 -10.89 -17.91 -26.85
CA THR A 185 -9.42 -17.93 -26.96
C THR A 185 -8.79 -18.36 -25.63
N LEU A 186 -8.13 -19.52 -25.64
CA LEU A 186 -7.40 -20.05 -24.48
C LEU A 186 -6.16 -19.19 -24.18
N ILE A 187 -6.29 -18.31 -23.19
CA ILE A 187 -5.22 -17.45 -22.69
C ILE A 187 -4.95 -17.77 -21.21
N LYS A 188 -3.66 -17.85 -20.83
CA LYS A 188 -3.24 -18.42 -19.54
C LYS A 188 -3.01 -17.37 -18.45
N SER A 189 -2.85 -16.09 -18.81
CA SER A 189 -2.67 -14.99 -17.84
C SER A 189 -3.42 -13.72 -18.21
N ASN A 190 -3.60 -12.85 -17.23
CA ASN A 190 -4.20 -11.53 -17.42
C ASN A 190 -3.36 -10.62 -18.33
N ASP A 191 -2.04 -10.76 -18.31
CA ASP A 191 -1.13 -9.97 -19.16
C ASP A 191 -1.16 -10.42 -20.62
N GLU A 192 -1.18 -11.74 -20.86
CA GLU A 192 -1.40 -12.28 -22.21
C GLU A 192 -2.76 -11.83 -22.75
N ALA A 193 -3.80 -11.80 -21.91
CA ALA A 193 -5.15 -11.37 -22.29
C ALA A 193 -5.18 -9.86 -22.59
N ALA A 194 -4.51 -9.05 -21.77
CA ALA A 194 -4.37 -7.62 -22.01
C ALA A 194 -3.63 -7.33 -23.32
N ALA A 195 -2.51 -8.00 -23.57
CA ALA A 195 -1.73 -7.86 -24.81
C ALA A 195 -2.46 -8.42 -26.05
N HIS A 196 -3.33 -9.43 -25.87
CA HIS A 196 -4.19 -9.92 -26.94
C HIS A 196 -5.28 -8.90 -27.30
N ILE A 197 -5.98 -8.34 -26.32
CA ILE A 197 -7.01 -7.32 -26.52
C ILE A 197 -6.40 -6.04 -27.14
N ALA A 198 -5.26 -5.55 -26.62
CA ALA A 198 -4.56 -4.38 -27.14
C ALA A 198 -4.21 -4.47 -28.64
N ARG A 199 -3.83 -5.67 -29.12
CA ARG A 199 -3.54 -5.90 -30.56
C ARG A 199 -4.75 -5.73 -31.49
N HIS A 200 -5.96 -5.78 -30.95
CA HIS A 200 -7.21 -5.60 -31.68
C HIS A 200 -7.69 -4.14 -31.57
N THR A 201 -7.71 -3.57 -30.37
CA THR A 201 -8.14 -2.18 -30.14
C THR A 201 -7.27 -1.15 -30.86
N ILE A 202 -5.95 -1.38 -30.96
CA ILE A 202 -5.01 -0.48 -31.66
C ILE A 202 -5.31 -0.34 -33.17
N ARG A 203 -6.20 -1.17 -33.73
CA ARG A 203 -6.63 -1.13 -35.13
C ARG A 203 -7.97 -0.41 -35.32
N LEU A 204 -8.62 -0.02 -34.23
CA LEU A 204 -9.93 0.63 -34.21
C LEU A 204 -9.74 2.11 -33.84
N SER A 205 -10.55 2.99 -34.43
CA SER A 205 -10.59 4.38 -33.98
C SER A 205 -11.48 4.53 -32.75
N PRO A 206 -11.23 5.54 -31.90
CA PRO A 206 -12.07 5.81 -30.72
C PRO A 206 -13.56 5.92 -31.08
N GLU A 207 -13.87 6.61 -32.17
CA GLU A 207 -15.24 6.85 -32.67
C GLU A 207 -15.87 5.55 -33.19
N LYS A 208 -15.06 4.68 -33.82
CA LYS A 208 -15.52 3.36 -34.26
C LYS A 208 -15.83 2.46 -33.06
N MET A 209 -15.00 2.47 -32.02
CA MET A 209 -15.24 1.71 -30.79
C MET A 209 -16.50 2.21 -30.07
N GLU A 210 -16.65 3.54 -29.95
CA GLU A 210 -17.81 4.19 -29.36
C GLU A 210 -19.12 3.87 -30.11
N MET A 211 -19.13 4.05 -31.44
CA MET A 211 -20.27 3.71 -32.29
C MET A 211 -20.60 2.21 -32.24
N THR A 212 -19.58 1.34 -32.19
CA THR A 212 -19.79 -0.11 -32.09
C THR A 212 -20.42 -0.47 -30.73
N ASN A 213 -19.98 0.15 -29.64
CA ASN A 213 -20.57 -0.07 -28.32
C ASN A 213 -22.02 0.44 -28.26
N LEU A 214 -22.28 1.65 -28.77
CA LEU A 214 -23.63 2.22 -28.86
C LEU A 214 -24.60 1.29 -29.64
N LEU A 215 -24.18 0.78 -30.80
CA LEU A 215 -24.98 -0.10 -31.65
C LEU A 215 -25.25 -1.48 -31.05
N ASN A 216 -24.36 -1.97 -30.17
CA ASN A 216 -24.48 -3.28 -29.53
C ASN A 216 -25.04 -3.21 -28.08
N GLY A 217 -25.41 -2.02 -27.59
CA GLY A 217 -25.87 -1.84 -26.21
C GLY A 217 -24.79 -2.10 -25.16
N LEU A 218 -23.53 -1.86 -25.51
CA LEU A 218 -22.35 -2.10 -24.67
C LEU A 218 -21.84 -0.79 -24.06
N CYS A 219 -21.13 -0.91 -22.95
CA CYS A 219 -20.50 0.21 -22.27
C CYS A 219 -18.99 0.30 -22.60
N GLY A 220 -18.52 1.52 -22.74
CA GLY A 220 -17.10 1.86 -22.86
C GLY A 220 -16.94 3.37 -22.79
N SER A 221 -15.69 3.86 -22.84
CA SER A 221 -15.43 5.29 -22.93
C SER A 221 -14.11 5.58 -23.63
N ILE A 222 -14.13 6.60 -24.47
CA ILE A 222 -12.93 7.26 -24.98
C ILE A 222 -12.18 7.90 -23.80
N TYR A 223 -10.85 7.79 -23.81
CA TYR A 223 -9.95 8.26 -22.76
C TYR A 223 -8.80 9.05 -23.41
N GLN A 224 -8.65 10.34 -23.11
CA GLN A 224 -7.55 11.16 -23.63
C GLN A 224 -6.41 11.22 -22.63
N THR A 225 -5.20 10.84 -23.05
CA THR A 225 -3.99 10.94 -22.23
C THR A 225 -2.99 11.86 -22.91
N VAL A 226 -2.89 13.11 -22.45
CA VAL A 226 -1.86 14.05 -22.91
C VAL A 226 -0.50 13.64 -22.31
N PRO A 227 0.53 13.34 -23.12
CA PRO A 227 1.86 13.04 -22.59
C PRO A 227 2.47 14.27 -21.89
N THR A 228 2.64 14.21 -20.57
CA THR A 228 3.33 15.27 -19.81
C THR A 228 4.84 15.04 -19.80
N PRO A 229 5.68 16.08 -19.91
CA PRO A 229 7.14 15.93 -19.87
C PRO A 229 7.66 15.43 -18.50
N PRO A 230 8.93 14.99 -18.41
CA PRO A 230 9.62 14.72 -17.15
C PRO A 230 9.47 15.86 -16.14
N VAL A 231 9.06 15.51 -14.91
CA VAL A 231 8.83 16.47 -13.83
C VAL A 231 9.93 16.34 -12.79
N ALA A 232 10.96 17.18 -12.91
CA ALA A 232 12.06 17.22 -11.95
C ALA A 232 11.53 17.34 -10.50
N PHE A 233 12.19 16.63 -9.57
CA PHE A 233 11.94 16.83 -8.15
C PHE A 233 12.25 18.29 -7.76
N PRO A 234 11.52 18.88 -6.78
CA PRO A 234 11.88 20.16 -6.20
C PRO A 234 13.35 20.17 -5.72
N SER A 235 14.01 21.33 -5.75
CA SER A 235 15.35 21.46 -5.17
C SER A 235 15.34 21.03 -3.70
N LEU A 236 16.36 20.27 -3.26
CA LEU A 236 16.50 19.95 -1.85
C LEU A 236 16.71 21.22 -1.04
N ASN A 237 15.95 21.39 0.03
CA ASN A 237 16.19 22.43 1.01
C ASN A 237 17.50 22.10 1.75
N PRO A 238 18.46 23.03 1.89
CA PRO A 238 19.70 22.79 2.64
C PRO A 238 19.48 22.26 4.07
N ASN A 239 18.35 22.62 4.69
CA ASN A 239 17.93 22.22 6.03
C ASN A 239 17.00 20.98 6.03
N ASP A 240 16.75 20.35 4.87
CA ASP A 240 15.93 19.15 4.76
C ASP A 240 16.33 18.25 3.58
N LYS A 241 17.31 17.38 3.85
CA LYS A 241 17.89 16.44 2.88
C LYS A 241 17.08 15.15 2.69
N ARG A 242 15.88 15.04 3.28
CA ARG A 242 15.02 13.84 3.16
C ARG A 242 14.63 13.59 1.68
N PRO A 243 14.59 12.33 1.22
CA PRO A 243 14.36 11.96 -0.19
C PRO A 243 13.15 12.62 -0.86
N LEU A 244 12.06 12.83 -0.12
CA LEU A 244 10.78 13.39 -0.61
C LEU A 244 10.54 14.84 -0.14
N SER A 245 11.54 15.52 0.42
CA SER A 245 11.44 16.92 0.85
C SER A 245 10.96 17.82 -0.31
N GLY A 246 9.88 18.58 -0.10
CA GLY A 246 9.25 19.44 -1.10
C GLY A 246 8.16 18.80 -1.97
N VAL A 247 7.98 17.47 -1.93
CA VAL A 247 6.91 16.79 -2.70
C VAL A 247 5.53 17.11 -2.10
N LYS A 248 4.60 17.59 -2.92
CA LYS A 248 3.25 17.98 -2.49
C LYS A 248 2.31 16.76 -2.49
N VAL A 249 1.91 16.27 -1.31
CA VAL A 249 1.03 15.09 -1.17
C VAL A 249 -0.36 15.51 -0.69
N ILE A 250 -1.41 14.96 -1.29
CA ILE A 250 -2.79 14.99 -0.77
C ILE A 250 -3.25 13.57 -0.52
N GLU A 251 -3.84 13.38 0.65
CA GLU A 251 -4.33 12.10 1.13
C GLU A 251 -5.78 12.25 1.58
N MET A 252 -6.66 11.46 0.98
CA MET A 252 -8.09 11.42 1.27
C MET A 252 -8.52 10.01 1.65
N ILE A 253 -8.13 9.59 2.86
CA ILE A 253 -8.48 8.26 3.39
C ILE A 253 -8.85 8.33 4.87
N ARG A 254 -9.25 7.19 5.46
CA ARG A 254 -9.94 7.09 6.75
C ARG A 254 -9.75 5.70 7.39
N VAL A 255 -9.15 5.71 8.59
CA VAL A 255 -8.92 4.59 9.55
C VAL A 255 -7.45 4.14 9.58
N ILE A 256 -7.09 2.85 9.73
CA ILE A 256 -5.80 2.43 10.32
C ILE A 256 -4.71 2.13 9.28
N ALA A 257 -5.07 1.61 8.10
CA ALA A 257 -4.13 1.39 6.99
C ALA A 257 -3.45 2.69 6.53
N ASP A 258 -4.21 3.78 6.62
CA ASP A 258 -3.98 4.97 5.82
C ASP A 258 -2.99 6.00 6.38
N PRO A 259 -2.97 6.29 7.70
CA PRO A 259 -1.99 7.20 8.28
C PRO A 259 -0.59 6.81 7.87
N GLU A 260 -0.34 5.50 7.74
CA GLU A 260 0.95 4.91 7.43
C GLU A 260 1.45 5.19 6.02
N PHE A 261 0.54 5.27 5.04
CA PHE A 261 0.87 5.71 3.69
C PHE A 261 1.46 7.13 3.73
N GLY A 262 0.78 8.04 4.44
CA GLY A 262 1.31 9.38 4.70
C GLY A 262 2.57 9.37 5.57
N THR A 263 2.61 8.51 6.59
CA THR A 263 3.74 8.34 7.51
C THR A 263 5.01 8.09 6.74
N ILE A 264 5.03 7.12 5.83
CA ILE A 264 6.23 6.73 5.09
C ILE A 264 6.61 7.79 4.05
N LEU A 265 5.63 8.45 3.40
CA LEU A 265 5.93 9.44 2.35
C LEU A 265 6.33 10.84 2.86
N VAL A 266 5.81 11.31 4.00
CA VAL A 266 6.12 12.69 4.49
C VAL A 266 6.83 12.75 5.84
N ALA A 267 6.84 11.63 6.57
CA ALA A 267 7.71 11.28 7.70
C ALA A 267 8.41 12.45 8.43
N TYR A 268 7.77 13.39 9.14
CA TYR A 268 6.36 13.78 9.17
C TYR A 268 6.34 15.32 9.22
N GLY A 269 5.53 15.97 8.37
CA GLY A 269 5.28 17.43 8.34
C GLY A 269 3.88 17.75 7.76
N LYS A 270 2.97 16.77 7.86
CA LYS A 270 1.62 16.80 7.30
C LYS A 270 0.75 17.80 8.05
N ARG A 271 -0.15 18.47 7.33
CA ARG A 271 -1.18 19.34 7.89
C ARG A 271 -2.53 18.69 7.64
N THR A 272 -3.32 18.47 8.69
CA THR A 272 -4.59 17.73 8.62
C THR A 272 -5.79 18.65 8.82
N ILE A 273 -6.68 18.72 7.83
CA ILE A 273 -7.89 19.55 7.84
C ILE A 273 -9.14 18.70 7.62
N ALA A 274 -10.27 19.15 8.16
CA ALA A 274 -11.59 18.66 7.73
C ALA A 274 -12.00 19.36 6.43
N ILE A 275 -12.58 18.60 5.50
CA ILE A 275 -13.12 19.08 4.22
C ILE A 275 -14.50 18.44 4.04
N ASP A 276 -15.54 19.24 3.83
CA ASP A 276 -16.86 18.73 3.43
C ASP A 276 -17.11 18.96 1.94
N LEU A 277 -17.04 17.89 1.13
CA LEU A 277 -17.26 17.97 -0.33
C LEU A 277 -18.69 18.40 -0.73
N ARG A 278 -19.62 18.53 0.22
CA ARG A 278 -20.95 19.13 -0.01
C ARG A 278 -20.89 20.66 -0.01
N ASN A 279 -19.87 21.24 0.63
CA ASN A 279 -19.60 22.67 0.67
C ASN A 279 -18.73 23.07 -0.53
N LYS A 280 -19.24 23.98 -1.37
CA LYS A 280 -18.53 24.44 -2.57
C LYS A 280 -17.22 25.18 -2.27
N LYS A 281 -17.08 25.79 -1.10
CA LYS A 281 -15.82 26.41 -0.65
C LYS A 281 -14.73 25.34 -0.43
N ASP A 282 -15.11 24.27 0.26
CA ASP A 282 -14.20 23.17 0.63
C ASP A 282 -13.85 22.31 -0.58
N GLU A 283 -14.82 22.03 -1.46
CA GLU A 283 -14.59 21.41 -2.77
C GLU A 283 -13.61 22.23 -3.62
N GLY A 284 -13.79 23.56 -3.66
CA GLY A 284 -12.91 24.49 -4.38
C GLY A 284 -11.49 24.54 -3.79
N LEU A 285 -11.36 24.57 -2.46
CA LEU A 285 -10.07 24.47 -1.78
C LEU A 285 -9.36 23.16 -2.11
N LEU A 286 -10.06 22.02 -2.02
CA LEU A 286 -9.48 20.73 -2.34
C LEU A 286 -9.03 20.67 -3.80
N LYS A 287 -9.85 21.09 -4.76
CA LYS A 287 -9.48 21.13 -6.17
C LYS A 287 -8.28 22.04 -6.44
N SER A 288 -8.20 23.19 -5.76
CA SER A 288 -7.02 24.07 -5.80
C SER A 288 -5.76 23.36 -5.27
N LEU A 289 -5.84 22.62 -4.16
CA LEU A 289 -4.71 21.84 -3.66
C LEU A 289 -4.36 20.70 -4.64
N VAL A 290 -5.34 19.96 -5.17
CA VAL A 290 -5.13 18.83 -6.09
C VAL A 290 -4.45 19.29 -7.38
N SER A 291 -4.83 20.45 -7.92
CA SER A 291 -4.16 21.04 -9.08
C SER A 291 -2.67 21.33 -8.85
N GLU A 292 -2.23 21.47 -7.60
CA GLU A 292 -0.84 21.67 -7.20
C GLU A 292 -0.11 20.39 -6.76
N CYS A 293 -0.81 19.32 -6.38
CA CYS A 293 -0.17 18.15 -5.77
C CYS A 293 0.64 17.31 -6.76
N ASP A 294 1.71 16.68 -6.26
CA ASP A 294 2.50 15.68 -6.97
C ASP A 294 1.93 14.28 -6.82
N VAL A 295 1.39 13.97 -5.62
CA VAL A 295 0.77 12.70 -5.29
C VAL A 295 -0.65 12.93 -4.77
N PHE A 296 -1.63 12.21 -5.33
CA PHE A 296 -3.00 12.16 -4.83
C PHE A 296 -3.37 10.73 -4.41
N ILE A 297 -3.69 10.55 -3.14
CA ILE A 297 -3.93 9.24 -2.51
C ILE A 297 -5.38 9.18 -2.05
N GLN A 298 -6.09 8.08 -2.36
CA GLN A 298 -7.46 7.87 -1.92
C GLN A 298 -7.73 6.40 -1.58
N GLY A 299 -8.56 6.13 -0.59
CA GLY A 299 -9.01 4.77 -0.25
C GLY A 299 -10.52 4.67 -0.06
N PHE A 300 -11.28 5.44 -0.84
CA PHE A 300 -12.70 5.18 -1.00
C PHE A 300 -12.91 4.03 -1.99
N ARG A 301 -14.12 3.45 -1.93
CA ARG A 301 -14.59 2.45 -2.88
C ARG A 301 -14.39 2.93 -4.33
N LEU A 302 -14.18 1.99 -5.23
CA LEU A 302 -14.12 2.23 -6.66
C LEU A 302 -15.31 3.11 -7.12
N ASN A 303 -15.07 3.98 -8.11
CA ASN A 303 -16.07 4.90 -8.66
C ASN A 303 -16.69 5.92 -7.67
N LYS A 304 -16.15 6.06 -6.44
CA LYS A 304 -16.61 7.09 -5.49
C LYS A 304 -16.10 8.50 -5.81
N MET A 305 -14.83 8.64 -6.18
CA MET A 305 -14.18 9.94 -6.42
C MET A 305 -14.57 10.67 -7.72
N PRO A 306 -14.89 9.99 -8.85
CA PRO A 306 -15.46 10.64 -10.03
C PRO A 306 -16.71 11.50 -9.74
N LYS A 307 -17.52 11.10 -8.74
CA LYS A 307 -18.72 11.86 -8.32
C LYS A 307 -18.43 13.24 -7.72
N PHE A 308 -17.15 13.56 -7.48
CA PHE A 308 -16.67 14.85 -7.00
C PHE A 308 -15.74 15.56 -8.00
N GLY A 309 -15.52 15.00 -9.19
CA GLY A 309 -14.53 15.50 -10.15
C GLY A 309 -13.09 15.31 -9.64
N LEU A 310 -12.81 14.12 -9.09
CA LEU A 310 -11.55 13.70 -8.48
C LEU A 310 -11.24 12.21 -8.80
N GLY A 311 -11.85 11.65 -9.84
CA GLY A 311 -11.51 10.32 -10.37
C GLY A 311 -10.17 10.32 -11.11
N LEU A 312 -9.72 9.15 -11.55
CA LEU A 312 -8.48 9.02 -12.34
C LEU A 312 -8.53 9.91 -13.59
N ASP A 313 -9.67 9.93 -14.31
CA ASP A 313 -9.93 10.83 -15.44
C ASP A 313 -9.70 12.30 -15.10
N ASP A 314 -10.33 12.77 -14.02
CA ASP A 314 -10.25 14.17 -13.58
C ASP A 314 -8.82 14.55 -13.23
N LEU A 315 -8.10 13.67 -12.54
CA LEU A 315 -6.71 13.86 -12.12
C LEU A 315 -5.74 13.88 -13.32
N LEU A 316 -5.92 12.98 -14.29
CA LEU A 316 -5.11 12.94 -15.51
C LEU A 316 -5.40 14.15 -16.42
N LYS A 317 -6.66 14.58 -16.51
CA LYS A 317 -7.03 15.83 -17.17
C LYS A 317 -6.37 17.04 -16.52
N MET A 318 -6.47 17.19 -15.20
CA MET A 318 -5.80 18.28 -14.46
C MET A 318 -4.27 18.24 -14.66
N ALA A 319 -3.67 17.04 -14.69
CA ALA A 319 -2.24 16.86 -14.92
C ALA A 319 -1.79 17.28 -16.34
N GLY A 320 -2.60 16.95 -17.35
CA GLY A 320 -2.41 17.40 -18.74
C GLY A 320 -2.58 18.91 -18.90
N GLU A 321 -3.65 19.49 -18.36
CA GLU A 321 -3.94 20.93 -18.40
C GLU A 321 -2.82 21.78 -17.76
N ARG A 322 -2.24 21.30 -16.64
CA ARG A 322 -1.11 21.98 -15.98
C ARG A 322 0.28 21.62 -16.56
N GLY A 323 0.34 20.77 -17.60
CA GLY A 323 1.58 20.31 -18.22
C GLY A 323 2.53 19.53 -17.29
N ARG A 324 2.04 18.98 -16.18
CA ARG A 324 2.85 18.35 -15.13
C ARG A 324 2.17 17.10 -14.61
N GLY A 325 2.80 15.95 -14.84
CA GLY A 325 2.26 14.64 -14.46
C GLY A 325 1.90 14.52 -12.97
N ILE A 326 0.99 13.62 -12.65
CA ILE A 326 0.55 13.29 -11.29
C ILE A 326 0.81 11.82 -10.97
N VAL A 327 1.06 11.52 -9.70
CA VAL A 327 1.06 10.15 -9.20
C VAL A 327 -0.25 9.94 -8.44
N HIS A 328 -1.16 9.16 -9.01
CA HIS A 328 -2.37 8.73 -8.31
C HIS A 328 -2.12 7.38 -7.64
N VAL A 329 -2.37 7.28 -6.34
CA VAL A 329 -2.46 5.98 -5.68
C VAL A 329 -3.84 5.77 -5.11
N SER A 330 -4.36 4.56 -5.30
CA SER A 330 -5.64 4.15 -4.75
C SER A 330 -5.49 2.91 -3.87
N GLU A 331 -6.33 2.83 -2.86
CA GLU A 331 -6.43 1.67 -1.99
C GLU A 331 -7.89 1.17 -1.90
N ASN A 332 -8.09 -0.14 -1.78
CA ASN A 332 -9.33 -0.69 -1.27
C ASN A 332 -9.11 -2.09 -0.65
N CYS A 333 -10.20 -2.78 -0.31
CA CYS A 333 -10.12 -4.12 0.29
C CYS A 333 -9.73 -5.23 -0.70
N TYR A 334 -10.11 -5.18 -1.97
CA TYR A 334 -10.18 -6.36 -2.85
C TYR A 334 -9.39 -6.30 -4.17
N GLY A 335 -8.92 -5.12 -4.58
CA GLY A 335 -8.36 -4.88 -5.91
C GLY A 335 -9.22 -3.89 -6.71
N PRO A 336 -8.70 -3.38 -7.85
CA PRO A 336 -9.39 -2.38 -8.67
C PRO A 336 -10.42 -3.02 -9.61
N ASP A 337 -10.51 -4.35 -9.64
CA ASP A 337 -11.23 -5.15 -10.62
C ASP A 337 -11.75 -6.47 -10.01
N GLY A 338 -12.44 -7.25 -10.86
CA GLY A 338 -13.09 -8.49 -10.44
C GLY A 338 -14.36 -8.29 -9.61
N TYR A 339 -14.93 -9.40 -9.13
CA TYR A 339 -16.30 -9.42 -8.57
C TYR A 339 -16.49 -8.56 -7.31
N TYR A 340 -15.43 -8.34 -6.52
CA TYR A 340 -15.51 -7.57 -5.27
C TYR A 340 -14.95 -6.14 -5.37
N ALA A 341 -14.63 -5.62 -6.56
CA ALA A 341 -13.96 -4.32 -6.74
C ALA A 341 -14.69 -3.12 -6.10
N GLU A 342 -16.03 -3.08 -6.20
CA GLU A 342 -16.85 -2.02 -5.59
C GLU A 342 -17.25 -2.32 -4.13
N ARG A 343 -16.99 -3.53 -3.65
CA ARG A 343 -17.44 -4.00 -2.34
C ARG A 343 -16.65 -3.29 -1.23
N PRO A 344 -17.31 -2.76 -0.18
CA PRO A 344 -16.61 -2.32 1.01
C PRO A 344 -15.90 -3.49 1.70
N GLY A 345 -14.75 -3.19 2.28
CA GLY A 345 -14.15 -4.08 3.24
C GLY A 345 -13.24 -3.34 4.21
N TRP A 346 -12.71 -4.12 5.13
CA TRP A 346 -11.79 -3.77 6.21
C TRP A 346 -10.83 -4.95 6.34
N GLN A 347 -9.69 -4.78 7.00
CA GLN A 347 -8.71 -5.85 7.15
C GLN A 347 -9.33 -7.22 7.51
N GLN A 348 -10.20 -7.35 8.52
CA GLN A 348 -10.68 -8.69 8.93
C GLN A 348 -11.46 -9.40 7.81
N ILE A 349 -12.07 -8.64 6.89
CA ILE A 349 -12.76 -9.18 5.72
C ILE A 349 -11.76 -9.57 4.64
N ALA A 350 -10.70 -8.80 4.44
CA ALA A 350 -9.58 -9.16 3.56
C ALA A 350 -8.80 -10.39 4.07
N ASP A 351 -8.58 -10.49 5.38
CA ASP A 351 -7.94 -11.64 6.04
C ASP A 351 -8.78 -12.91 5.83
N ALA A 352 -10.11 -12.80 5.89
CA ALA A 352 -11.01 -13.91 5.59
C ALA A 352 -11.06 -14.25 4.09
N ALA A 353 -11.18 -13.23 3.22
CA ALA A 353 -11.32 -13.41 1.77
C ALA A 353 -10.04 -13.96 1.09
N SER A 354 -8.87 -13.63 1.63
CA SER A 354 -7.57 -14.18 1.20
C SER A 354 -7.29 -15.60 1.72
N GLY A 355 -8.01 -16.04 2.76
CA GLY A 355 -7.72 -17.29 3.47
C GLY A 355 -6.74 -17.15 4.65
N SER A 356 -6.12 -15.98 4.87
CA SER A 356 -5.18 -15.75 5.98
C SER A 356 -5.79 -16.05 7.35
N ALA A 357 -7.07 -15.71 7.54
CA ALA A 357 -7.83 -15.97 8.77
C ALA A 357 -8.04 -17.46 9.07
N TYR A 358 -7.86 -18.35 8.10
CA TYR A 358 -7.88 -19.81 8.30
C TYR A 358 -6.55 -20.29 8.91
N ALA A 359 -5.42 -19.70 8.49
CA ALA A 359 -4.09 -20.06 8.96
C ALA A 359 -3.73 -19.42 10.32
N VAL A 360 -4.23 -18.21 10.60
CA VAL A 360 -4.06 -17.52 11.90
C VAL A 360 -5.17 -16.49 12.12
N LEU A 361 -5.61 -16.34 13.36
CA LEU A 361 -6.48 -15.21 13.74
C LEU A 361 -5.68 -13.88 13.72
N PRO A 362 -6.06 -12.88 12.89
CA PRO A 362 -5.31 -11.64 12.76
C PRO A 362 -5.29 -10.83 14.06
N SER A 363 -4.14 -10.80 14.74
CA SER A 363 -3.99 -10.19 16.06
C SER A 363 -3.45 -8.75 16.07
N LEU A 364 -3.09 -8.25 14.89
CA LEU A 364 -2.52 -6.91 14.64
C LEU A 364 -3.10 -6.37 13.31
N PRO A 365 -3.09 -5.05 13.06
CA PRO A 365 -3.51 -4.44 11.79
C PRO A 365 -2.52 -4.71 10.63
N ILE A 366 -2.16 -5.98 10.40
CA ILE A 366 -1.16 -6.40 9.42
C ILE A 366 -1.54 -6.04 7.99
N SER A 367 -2.76 -6.35 7.57
CA SER A 367 -3.20 -6.13 6.19
C SER A 367 -3.30 -4.63 5.89
N ASP A 368 -3.89 -3.89 6.83
CA ASP A 368 -4.00 -2.43 6.82
C ASP A 368 -2.60 -1.81 6.65
N MET A 369 -1.67 -2.06 7.58
CA MET A 369 -0.33 -1.46 7.57
C MET A 369 0.53 -1.91 6.37
N SER A 370 0.46 -3.19 5.99
CA SER A 370 1.23 -3.73 4.85
C SER A 370 0.76 -3.13 3.52
N THR A 371 -0.52 -2.79 3.40
CA THR A 371 -1.09 -2.14 2.21
C THR A 371 -0.66 -0.68 2.14
N GLY A 372 -0.59 0.02 3.27
CA GLY A 372 -0.01 1.36 3.37
C GLY A 372 1.44 1.45 2.86
N VAL A 373 2.33 0.53 3.27
CA VAL A 373 3.72 0.51 2.77
C VAL A 373 3.83 0.07 1.30
N LEU A 374 3.02 -0.89 0.83
CA LEU A 374 2.94 -1.21 -0.61
C LEU A 374 2.51 0.01 -1.44
N GLY A 375 1.54 0.77 -0.91
CA GLY A 375 1.07 2.01 -1.50
C GLY A 375 2.17 3.09 -1.56
N ALA A 376 2.96 3.24 -0.50
CA ALA A 376 4.11 4.13 -0.47
C ALA A 376 5.19 3.73 -1.49
N VAL A 377 5.49 2.44 -1.65
CA VAL A 377 6.36 1.92 -2.73
C VAL A 377 5.82 2.33 -4.10
N GLY A 378 4.52 2.15 -4.36
CA GLY A 378 3.86 2.56 -5.60
C GLY A 378 3.98 4.06 -5.88
N ALA A 379 3.76 4.90 -4.85
CA ALA A 379 3.91 6.35 -4.94
C ALA A 379 5.36 6.78 -5.24
N MET A 380 6.35 6.23 -4.53
CA MET A 380 7.76 6.55 -4.72
C MET A 380 8.28 6.08 -6.08
N LEU A 381 7.87 4.89 -6.54
CA LEU A 381 8.19 4.40 -7.88
C LEU A 381 7.57 5.28 -8.96
N GLY A 382 6.29 5.67 -8.82
CA GLY A 382 5.62 6.61 -9.71
C GLY A 382 6.31 7.97 -9.76
N LEU A 383 6.75 8.50 -8.61
CA LEU A 383 7.51 9.76 -8.54
C LEU A 383 8.88 9.66 -9.23
N LYS A 384 9.61 8.57 -8.99
CA LYS A 384 10.91 8.29 -9.65
C LYS A 384 10.75 8.28 -11.17
N ARG A 385 9.78 7.50 -11.67
CA ARG A 385 9.51 7.38 -13.12
C ARG A 385 9.03 8.70 -13.71
N ARG A 386 8.12 9.43 -13.05
CA ARG A 386 7.70 10.78 -13.47
C ARG A 386 8.86 11.77 -13.60
N ALA A 387 9.88 11.68 -12.75
CA ALA A 387 11.04 12.57 -12.81
C ALA A 387 12.01 12.27 -13.97
N VAL A 388 12.02 11.04 -14.48
CA VAL A 388 12.96 10.58 -15.53
C VAL A 388 12.27 10.41 -16.88
N GLU A 389 11.11 9.75 -16.91
CA GLU A 389 10.35 9.37 -18.10
C GLU A 389 9.24 10.38 -18.45
N GLY A 390 8.78 11.17 -17.47
CA GLY A 390 7.55 11.96 -17.62
C GLY A 390 6.30 11.12 -17.46
N GLY A 391 5.17 11.60 -17.99
CA GLY A 391 3.85 10.99 -17.83
C GLY A 391 3.24 11.12 -16.44
N SER A 392 2.08 10.49 -16.26
CA SER A 392 1.39 10.33 -14.96
C SER A 392 1.31 8.84 -14.63
N TYR A 393 1.33 8.51 -13.34
CA TYR A 393 1.38 7.12 -12.86
C TYR A 393 0.19 6.81 -11.98
N TYR A 394 -0.35 5.61 -12.15
CA TYR A 394 -1.37 5.06 -11.30
C TYR A 394 -0.85 3.79 -10.63
N SER A 395 -1.02 3.67 -9.32
CA SER A 395 -0.83 2.42 -8.59
C SER A 395 -2.04 2.11 -7.72
N HIS A 396 -2.25 0.81 -7.49
CA HIS A 396 -3.32 0.33 -6.63
C HIS A 396 -2.76 -0.66 -5.61
N ALA A 397 -3.08 -0.47 -4.34
CA ALA A 397 -2.79 -1.39 -3.26
C ALA A 397 -4.10 -1.99 -2.74
N SER A 398 -4.11 -3.26 -2.35
CA SER A 398 -5.31 -3.87 -1.76
C SER A 398 -5.01 -4.83 -0.62
N LEU A 399 -5.82 -4.72 0.44
CA LEU A 399 -5.75 -5.53 1.65
C LEU A 399 -5.71 -7.04 1.32
N THR A 400 -6.63 -7.50 0.47
CA THR A 400 -6.73 -8.90 0.05
C THR A 400 -5.56 -9.33 -0.81
N GLY A 401 -5.07 -8.45 -1.70
CA GLY A 401 -3.92 -8.74 -2.57
C GLY A 401 -2.63 -8.95 -1.77
N VAL A 402 -2.36 -8.09 -0.79
CA VAL A 402 -1.18 -8.21 0.09
C VAL A 402 -1.26 -9.49 0.94
N ASN A 403 -2.43 -9.79 1.50
CA ASN A 403 -2.65 -11.01 2.26
C ASN A 403 -2.49 -12.28 1.42
N ALA A 404 -3.09 -12.32 0.23
CA ALA A 404 -2.98 -13.45 -0.69
C ALA A 404 -1.53 -13.65 -1.16
N TYR A 405 -0.79 -12.56 -1.40
CA TYR A 405 0.64 -12.63 -1.74
C TYR A 405 1.46 -13.32 -0.64
N ALA A 406 1.19 -13.01 0.63
CA ALA A 406 1.87 -13.61 1.79
C ALA A 406 1.57 -15.11 1.98
N LEU A 407 0.54 -15.66 1.32
CA LEU A 407 0.20 -17.09 1.32
C LEU A 407 0.77 -17.87 0.11
N THR A 408 1.40 -17.19 -0.85
CA THR A 408 1.94 -17.84 -2.06
C THR A 408 3.04 -18.85 -1.74
N GLU A 409 3.17 -19.89 -2.57
CA GLU A 409 4.23 -20.91 -2.48
C GLU A 409 5.65 -20.29 -2.47
N GLY A 410 5.83 -19.18 -3.18
CA GLY A 410 7.09 -18.44 -3.22
C GLY A 410 7.46 -17.82 -1.88
N VAL A 411 6.51 -17.28 -1.11
CA VAL A 411 6.76 -16.77 0.24
C VAL A 411 6.94 -17.94 1.21
N GLY A 412 5.98 -18.87 1.21
CA GLY A 412 5.91 -20.02 2.11
C GLY A 412 5.58 -19.64 3.55
N LEU A 413 5.10 -20.61 4.33
CA LEU A 413 4.69 -20.45 5.73
C LEU A 413 5.71 -21.10 6.68
N TYR A 414 5.80 -20.59 7.91
CA TYR A 414 6.64 -21.18 8.96
C TYR A 414 6.16 -22.59 9.36
N LEU A 415 7.09 -23.43 9.82
CA LEU A 415 6.81 -24.75 10.39
C LEU A 415 5.95 -24.65 11.66
N GLN A 416 5.11 -25.66 11.91
CA GLN A 416 4.29 -25.72 13.13
C GLN A 416 5.13 -25.72 14.41
N SER A 417 6.29 -26.39 14.42
CA SER A 417 7.23 -26.34 15.54
C SER A 417 7.70 -24.92 15.85
N VAL A 418 8.00 -24.12 14.82
CA VAL A 418 8.40 -22.71 14.97
C VAL A 418 7.26 -21.88 15.55
N VAL A 419 6.03 -22.06 15.06
CA VAL A 419 4.84 -21.37 15.60
C VAL A 419 4.59 -21.74 17.07
N ASP A 420 4.73 -23.02 17.41
CA ASP A 420 4.56 -23.52 18.77
C ASP A 420 5.66 -22.99 19.71
N ASP A 421 6.91 -22.91 19.25
CA ASP A 421 8.04 -22.38 20.01
C ASP A 421 7.95 -20.86 20.18
N CYS A 422 7.49 -20.12 19.17
CA CYS A 422 7.13 -18.70 19.32
C CYS A 422 6.03 -18.53 20.39
N LYS A 423 4.97 -19.35 20.35
CA LYS A 423 3.90 -19.29 21.36
C LYS A 423 4.41 -19.60 22.78
N LYS A 424 5.34 -20.54 22.93
CA LYS A 424 6.03 -20.82 24.21
C LYS A 424 6.94 -19.66 24.64
N ARG A 425 7.66 -19.03 23.72
CA ARG A 425 8.56 -17.90 24.02
C ARG A 425 7.78 -16.70 24.56
N PHE A 426 6.72 -16.30 23.86
CA PHE A 426 5.96 -15.09 24.17
C PHE A 426 4.82 -15.29 25.18
N GLN A 427 4.49 -16.54 25.54
CA GLN A 427 3.42 -16.89 26.48
C GLN A 427 2.08 -16.19 26.18
N TRP A 428 1.80 -15.98 24.88
CA TRP A 428 0.59 -15.27 24.46
C TRP A 428 -0.66 -15.98 24.99
N GLY A 429 -1.53 -15.18 25.60
CA GLY A 429 -2.84 -15.61 26.08
C GLY A 429 -3.74 -16.14 24.96
N GLU A 430 -4.92 -16.59 25.34
CA GLU A 430 -5.84 -17.22 24.40
C GLU A 430 -6.34 -16.21 23.34
N MET A 431 -6.32 -16.62 22.07
CA MET A 431 -6.81 -15.84 20.94
C MET A 431 -7.97 -16.60 20.27
N ARG A 432 -9.18 -16.04 20.33
CA ARG A 432 -10.40 -16.62 19.75
C ARG A 432 -11.04 -15.62 18.80
N GLY A 433 -11.73 -16.09 17.75
CA GLY A 433 -12.45 -15.22 16.81
C GLY A 433 -13.58 -14.38 17.41
N ALA A 434 -13.94 -14.62 18.69
CA ALA A 434 -14.86 -13.79 19.46
C ALA A 434 -14.20 -12.58 20.15
N HIS A 435 -12.87 -12.52 20.20
CA HIS A 435 -12.12 -11.40 20.79
C HIS A 435 -12.14 -10.19 19.86
N HIS A 436 -12.22 -8.99 20.42
CA HIS A 436 -12.08 -7.77 19.64
C HIS A 436 -10.62 -7.60 19.19
N VAL A 437 -10.39 -6.88 18.08
CA VAL A 437 -9.02 -6.66 17.56
C VAL A 437 -8.09 -6.02 18.60
N LEU A 438 -8.64 -5.17 19.48
CA LEU A 438 -7.89 -4.59 20.60
C LEU A 438 -7.50 -5.62 21.67
N ASP A 439 -8.34 -6.60 21.96
CA ASP A 439 -8.03 -7.66 22.94
C ASP A 439 -6.89 -8.55 22.43
N LEU A 440 -6.90 -8.85 21.11
CA LEU A 440 -5.84 -9.59 20.44
C LEU A 440 -4.53 -8.81 20.42
N LEU A 441 -4.58 -7.51 20.08
CA LEU A 441 -3.43 -6.62 20.09
C LEU A 441 -2.83 -6.46 21.50
N VAL A 442 -3.67 -6.30 22.54
CA VAL A 442 -3.23 -6.29 23.95
C VAL A 442 -2.57 -7.63 24.33
N THR A 443 -3.10 -8.74 23.83
CA THR A 443 -2.50 -10.06 24.06
C THR A 443 -1.09 -10.17 23.45
N VAL A 444 -0.89 -9.67 22.23
CA VAL A 444 0.43 -9.60 21.60
C VAL A 444 1.37 -8.67 22.37
N TRP A 445 0.89 -7.46 22.70
CA TRP A 445 1.60 -6.41 23.42
C TRP A 445 2.16 -6.87 24.76
N ASN A 446 1.36 -7.62 25.54
CA ASN A 446 1.80 -8.17 26.82
C ASN A 446 2.94 -9.19 26.65
N GLY A 447 2.88 -10.05 25.62
CA GLY A 447 3.97 -10.97 25.30
C GLY A 447 5.24 -10.23 24.85
N TRP A 448 5.11 -9.17 24.05
CA TRP A 448 6.26 -8.33 23.70
C TRP A 448 6.86 -7.62 24.91
N LYS A 449 6.06 -7.05 25.82
CA LYS A 449 6.58 -6.44 27.07
C LYS A 449 7.38 -7.42 27.93
N GLN A 450 7.04 -8.71 27.89
CA GLN A 450 7.74 -9.74 28.65
C GLN A 450 9.07 -10.18 28.01
N VAL A 451 9.17 -10.17 26.68
CA VAL A 451 10.28 -10.80 25.93
C VAL A 451 11.17 -9.80 25.17
N LEU A 452 10.61 -8.65 24.82
CA LEU A 452 11.19 -7.59 23.98
C LEU A 452 11.17 -6.25 24.73
N SER A 453 11.24 -6.26 26.06
CA SER A 453 11.24 -5.06 26.92
C SER A 453 12.22 -3.99 26.44
N ASP A 454 13.42 -4.42 26.06
CA ASP A 454 14.54 -3.57 25.69
C ASP A 454 14.31 -2.86 24.35
N TYR A 455 13.49 -3.47 23.47
CA TYR A 455 13.02 -2.88 22.21
C TYR A 455 11.82 -1.95 22.39
N LEU A 456 11.21 -1.92 23.58
CA LEU A 456 10.01 -1.16 23.93
C LEU A 456 10.27 0.00 24.91
N ASP A 457 11.55 0.27 25.23
CA ASP A 457 11.96 1.45 26.01
C ASP A 457 11.63 2.75 25.23
N PRO A 458 10.78 3.65 25.75
CA PRO A 458 10.46 4.93 25.11
C PRO A 458 11.66 5.86 24.88
N GLU A 459 12.74 5.71 25.66
CA GLU A 459 14.00 6.44 25.47
C GLU A 459 14.99 5.67 24.55
N GLY A 460 14.62 4.46 24.15
CA GLY A 460 15.38 3.59 23.27
C GLY A 460 15.46 4.08 21.82
N GLU A 461 16.39 3.49 21.07
CA GLU A 461 16.75 3.94 19.71
C GLU A 461 15.62 3.81 18.66
N TRP A 462 14.53 3.11 18.97
CA TRP A 462 13.36 2.95 18.09
C TRP A 462 12.30 4.01 18.30
N PHE A 463 12.44 4.87 19.31
CA PHE A 463 11.43 5.86 19.67
C PHE A 463 11.91 7.30 19.48
N ARG A 464 10.94 8.22 19.38
CA ARG A 464 11.20 9.66 19.33
C ARG A 464 10.16 10.41 20.14
N SER A 465 10.63 11.13 21.15
CA SER A 465 9.84 11.96 22.06
C SER A 465 9.67 13.39 21.52
N PHE A 466 8.49 13.97 21.73
CA PHE A 466 8.10 15.32 21.34
C PHE A 466 7.44 16.05 22.52
N ASN A 467 8.15 17.00 23.11
CA ASN A 467 7.65 17.83 24.21
C ASN A 467 6.65 18.87 23.69
N GLY A 468 5.63 19.22 24.49
CA GLY A 468 4.67 20.25 24.10
C GLY A 468 3.75 19.82 22.96
N SER A 469 3.37 18.53 22.89
CA SER A 469 2.50 18.02 21.83
C SER A 469 1.08 18.56 21.93
N SER A 470 0.31 18.46 20.83
CA SER A 470 -1.11 18.86 20.80
C SER A 470 -2.04 18.00 21.67
N PHE A 471 -1.50 17.03 22.42
CA PHE A 471 -2.20 16.25 23.43
C PHE A 471 -1.88 16.82 24.82
N ASP A 472 -2.56 17.91 25.19
CA ASP A 472 -2.43 18.60 26.49
C ASP A 472 -0.99 19.08 26.85
N ASN A 473 -0.18 19.46 25.86
CA ASN A 473 1.24 19.84 25.99
C ASN A 473 2.17 18.73 26.52
N LYS A 474 1.69 17.48 26.59
CA LYS A 474 2.44 16.32 27.07
C LYS A 474 3.58 15.93 26.15
N THR A 475 4.52 15.16 26.69
CA THR A 475 5.56 14.50 25.87
C THR A 475 4.93 13.32 25.15
N LEU A 476 4.81 13.43 23.82
CA LEU A 476 4.36 12.34 22.95
C LEU A 476 5.58 11.58 22.43
N THR A 477 5.66 10.29 22.73
CA THR A 477 6.72 9.40 22.23
C THR A 477 6.13 8.38 21.28
N ILE A 478 6.70 8.29 20.07
CA ILE A 478 6.22 7.42 18.99
C ILE A 478 7.37 6.65 18.33
N LEU A 479 7.05 5.46 17.83
CA LEU A 479 7.97 4.58 17.10
C LEU A 479 8.49 5.26 15.83
N ARG A 480 9.77 5.13 15.51
CA ARG A 480 10.45 5.69 14.32
C ARG A 480 10.10 4.94 13.03
N PRO A 481 10.41 5.49 11.85
CA PRO A 481 10.39 4.73 10.60
C PRO A 481 11.25 3.47 10.68
N VAL A 482 10.81 2.41 10.00
CA VAL A 482 11.43 1.09 10.04
C VAL A 482 12.77 1.07 9.30
N ASP A 483 12.82 1.67 8.10
CA ASP A 483 14.01 1.75 7.26
C ASP A 483 14.93 2.92 7.64
N ARG A 484 16.25 2.65 7.60
CA ARG A 484 17.29 3.59 8.03
C ARG A 484 18.46 3.61 7.06
N PHE A 485 19.06 4.80 6.87
CA PHE A 485 20.34 4.94 6.19
C PHE A 485 21.47 5.03 7.23
N GLU A 486 22.27 3.97 7.32
CA GLU A 486 23.34 3.87 8.33
C GLU A 486 24.34 5.02 8.21
N GLY A 487 24.57 5.72 9.32
CA GLY A 487 25.45 6.88 9.37
C GLY A 487 24.91 8.17 8.71
N GLU A 488 23.72 8.17 8.11
CA GLU A 488 23.12 9.33 7.44
C GLU A 488 21.83 9.81 8.14
N SER A 489 21.98 10.53 9.25
CA SER A 489 20.86 11.02 10.06
C SER A 489 19.96 12.05 9.36
N GLU A 490 20.51 12.87 8.46
CA GLU A 490 19.75 13.91 7.73
C GLU A 490 18.90 13.34 6.57
N SER A 491 19.40 12.29 5.93
CA SER A 491 18.76 11.60 4.79
C SER A 491 17.80 10.50 5.26
N THR A 492 18.08 9.87 6.41
CA THR A 492 17.24 8.85 7.05
C THR A 492 15.82 9.39 7.31
N PRO A 493 14.75 8.63 7.00
CA PRO A 493 13.39 8.97 7.40
C PRO A 493 13.29 9.22 8.92
N HIS A 494 12.72 10.36 9.33
CA HIS A 494 12.54 10.71 10.74
C HIS A 494 11.44 11.74 10.94
N TRP A 495 10.54 11.51 11.90
CA TRP A 495 9.49 12.48 12.26
C TRP A 495 10.06 13.85 12.59
N LYS A 496 9.50 14.95 12.06
CA LYS A 496 9.90 16.31 12.43
C LYS A 496 8.93 16.98 13.39
N THR A 497 7.65 16.66 13.31
CA THR A 497 6.59 17.12 14.21
C THR A 497 5.95 15.94 14.95
N PRO A 498 5.37 16.15 16.14
CA PRO A 498 4.48 15.16 16.75
C PRO A 498 3.26 14.87 15.86
N SER A 499 2.60 13.75 16.13
CA SER A 499 1.22 13.54 15.69
C SER A 499 0.30 14.63 16.26
N VAL A 500 -0.72 15.01 15.51
CA VAL A 500 -1.74 15.99 15.93
C VAL A 500 -3.14 15.36 15.84
N PRO A 501 -4.14 15.86 16.60
CA PRO A 501 -5.53 15.41 16.47
C PRO A 501 -6.06 15.49 15.04
N TYR A 502 -7.05 14.65 14.73
CA TYR A 502 -7.76 14.72 13.44
C TYR A 502 -8.34 16.13 13.21
N ALA A 503 -8.12 16.68 12.02
CA ALA A 503 -8.52 18.03 11.64
C ALA A 503 -8.00 19.16 12.57
N HIS A 504 -6.76 19.01 13.08
CA HIS A 504 -6.09 20.02 13.92
C HIS A 504 -5.99 21.42 13.27
N GLU A 505 -5.79 21.47 11.95
CA GLU A 505 -5.63 22.71 11.19
C GLU A 505 -6.97 23.25 10.69
N LYS A 506 -7.01 24.57 10.40
CA LYS A 506 -8.17 25.19 9.74
C LYS A 506 -8.00 25.11 8.23
N ALA A 507 -9.09 24.89 7.50
CA ALA A 507 -9.07 24.85 6.04
C ALA A 507 -8.43 26.12 5.43
N GLU A 508 -8.69 27.29 6.02
CA GLU A 508 -8.15 28.58 5.59
C GLU A 508 -6.65 28.75 5.82
N SER A 509 -6.04 28.03 6.78
CA SER A 509 -4.60 28.11 7.06
C SER A 509 -3.76 27.23 6.14
N VAL A 510 -4.38 26.32 5.37
CA VAL A 510 -3.66 25.36 4.52
C VAL A 510 -3.47 25.87 3.10
N ARG A 511 -2.20 26.02 2.74
CA ARG A 511 -1.66 26.19 1.40
C ARG A 511 -0.44 25.27 1.29
N PHE A 512 -0.12 24.83 0.09
CA PHE A 512 1.25 24.43 -0.17
C PHE A 512 2.12 25.70 -0.19
N MET A 513 3.23 25.68 0.54
CA MET A 513 4.26 26.71 0.49
C MET A 513 5.22 26.45 -0.67
#